data_AF-A0A183L0G9-F1
#
_entry.id   AF-A0A183L0G9-F1
#
_cell.length_a   1.000
_cell.length_b   1.000
_cell.length_c   1.000
_cell.angle_alpha   90.00
_cell.angle_beta   90.00
_cell.angle_gamma   90.00
#
_symmetry.space_group_name_H-M   'P 1'
#
loop_
_entity.id
_entity.type
_entity.pdbx_description
1 polymer ?
#
loop_
_entity_poly.entity_id
_entity_poly.type
_entity_poly.pdbx_seq_one_letter_code
_entity_poly.pdbx_strand_id
1 'polypeptide(L)'
;MGCGTGAKMPQTYPNHIFKGLNSKLGQRVRCILKHLFPVPKDDSKRVVTWYEEDDVICFRHHTYKYMDKKLELTEHGPSFDLRLYKIWRGPLHEEATADIEWVYRPYMNTTFKRRFLSEPPSP
;
A
#
# COMPACT_ATOMS: atom_id res chain seq x y z
N MET A 1 -14.10 5.21 -28.37
CA MET A 1 -14.14 4.42 -27.13
C MET A 1 -12.96 4.88 -26.28
N GLY A 2 -13.23 5.60 -25.19
CA GLY A 2 -12.27 5.96 -24.14
C GLY A 2 -11.19 7.01 -24.47
N CYS A 3 -11.57 8.26 -24.72
CA CYS A 3 -10.63 9.39 -24.58
C CYS A 3 -10.15 9.43 -23.12
N GLY A 4 -8.91 9.04 -22.87
CA GLY A 4 -8.25 9.36 -21.61
C GLY A 4 -8.24 10.89 -21.48
N THR A 5 -8.99 11.42 -20.52
CA THR A 5 -8.86 12.81 -20.12
C THR A 5 -7.37 13.05 -19.80
N GLY A 6 -6.73 13.96 -20.52
CA GLY A 6 -5.34 14.37 -20.33
C GLY A 6 -5.12 15.10 -19.01
N ALA A 7 -5.57 14.51 -17.90
CA ALA A 7 -5.35 15.02 -16.57
C ALA A 7 -3.85 14.88 -16.25
N LYS A 8 -3.18 16.02 -16.07
CA LYS A 8 -1.77 16.06 -15.69
C LYS A 8 -1.58 15.32 -14.37
N MET A 9 -0.76 14.26 -14.39
CA MET A 9 -0.39 13.51 -13.20
C MET A 9 0.38 14.44 -12.24
N PRO A 10 0.00 14.52 -10.95
CA PRO A 10 0.76 15.32 -9.99
C PRO A 10 2.17 14.72 -9.82
N GLN A 11 3.20 15.54 -10.03
CA GLN A 11 4.60 15.13 -9.90
C GLN A 11 5.17 15.31 -8.49
N THR A 12 4.46 16.03 -7.63
CA THR A 12 4.85 16.22 -6.22
C THR A 12 4.93 14.88 -5.51
N TYR A 13 5.84 14.76 -4.54
CA TYR A 13 5.97 13.57 -3.71
C TYR A 13 4.73 13.39 -2.81
N PRO A 14 4.14 12.19 -2.78
CA PRO A 14 2.89 11.96 -2.05
C PRO A 14 3.12 11.80 -0.56
N ASN A 15 2.16 12.27 0.24
CA ASN A 15 1.97 11.84 1.61
C ASN A 15 1.41 10.41 1.65
N HIS A 16 1.78 9.63 2.68
CA HIS A 16 1.31 8.26 2.84
C HIS A 16 0.28 8.14 3.96
N ILE A 17 -0.86 7.52 3.66
CA ILE A 17 -1.83 7.09 4.67
C ILE A 17 -1.81 5.56 4.72
N PHE A 18 -1.66 5.00 5.93
CA PHE A 18 -1.74 3.57 6.16
C PHE A 18 -2.90 3.26 7.10
N LYS A 19 -3.81 2.39 6.67
CA LYS A 19 -4.89 1.84 7.51
C LYS A 19 -4.71 0.33 7.62
N GLY A 20 -4.62 -0.20 8.84
CA GLY A 20 -4.23 -1.59 9.08
C GLY A 20 -2.71 -1.77 9.01
N LEU A 21 -2.25 -2.94 8.54
CA LEU A 21 -0.81 -3.29 8.51
C LEU A 21 -0.11 -3.18 9.88
N ASN A 22 -0.81 -3.57 10.95
CA ASN A 22 -0.34 -3.38 12.32
C ASN A 22 0.51 -4.55 12.85
N SER A 23 0.38 -5.75 12.26
CA SER A 23 1.15 -6.93 12.68
C SER A 23 2.65 -6.73 12.42
N LYS A 24 3.51 -7.55 13.02
CA LYS A 24 4.96 -7.49 12.75
C LYS A 24 5.29 -7.61 11.25
N LEU A 25 4.57 -8.47 10.53
CA LEU A 25 4.68 -8.62 9.08
C LEU A 25 4.10 -7.39 8.35
N GLY A 26 2.94 -6.89 8.80
CA GLY A 26 2.32 -5.69 8.26
C GLY A 26 3.24 -4.46 8.37
N GLN A 27 3.90 -4.28 9.51
CA GLN A 27 4.88 -3.21 9.72
C GLN A 27 6.10 -3.35 8.80
N ARG A 28 6.55 -4.58 8.54
CA ARG A 28 7.61 -4.85 7.57
C ARG A 28 7.20 -4.45 6.16
N VAL A 29 6.01 -4.84 5.71
CA VAL A 29 5.47 -4.47 4.39
C VAL A 29 5.27 -2.97 4.29
N ARG A 30 4.70 -2.33 5.33
CA ARG A 30 4.58 -0.86 5.43
C ARG A 30 5.93 -0.17 5.28
N CYS A 31 6.98 -0.73 5.87
CA CYS A 31 8.33 -0.21 5.74
C CYS A 31 8.84 -0.33 4.30
N ILE A 32 8.57 -1.41 3.60
CA ILE A 32 8.95 -1.54 2.18
C ILE A 32 8.16 -0.53 1.33
N LEU A 33 6.84 -0.49 1.47
CA LEU A 33 5.95 0.35 0.66
C LEU A 33 6.20 1.85 0.84
N LYS A 34 6.48 2.31 2.07
CA LYS A 34 6.76 3.73 2.32
C LYS A 34 8.06 4.20 1.65
N HIS A 35 9.07 3.33 1.54
CA HIS A 35 10.37 3.68 0.97
C HIS A 35 10.42 3.56 -0.56
N LEU A 36 9.32 3.16 -1.20
CA LEU A 36 9.18 3.27 -2.65
C LEU A 36 9.08 4.73 -3.11
N PHE A 37 8.72 5.63 -2.21
CA PHE A 37 8.56 7.05 -2.49
C PHE A 37 9.51 7.88 -1.62
N PRO A 38 10.00 9.01 -2.14
CA PRO A 38 10.79 9.95 -1.37
C PRO A 38 9.92 10.71 -0.35
N VAL A 39 10.58 11.29 0.65
CA VAL A 39 9.91 12.05 1.71
C VAL A 39 9.20 13.28 1.13
N PRO A 40 7.89 13.45 1.38
CA PRO A 40 7.13 14.60 0.90
C PRO A 40 7.46 15.87 1.69
N LYS A 41 7.17 17.02 1.07
CA LYS A 41 7.14 18.31 1.76
C LYS A 41 5.80 18.49 2.49
N ASP A 42 5.78 19.25 3.58
CA ASP A 42 4.56 19.53 4.37
C ASP A 42 3.41 20.10 3.52
N ASP A 43 3.72 20.91 2.49
CA ASP A 43 2.71 21.51 1.60
C ASP A 43 2.18 20.57 0.50
N SER A 44 2.56 19.28 0.52
CA SER A 44 2.14 18.33 -0.52
C SER A 44 0.67 17.96 -0.39
N LYS A 45 -0.12 18.35 -1.40
CA LYS A 45 -1.55 18.04 -1.52
C LYS A 45 -1.83 16.64 -2.08
N ARG A 46 -0.78 15.93 -2.53
CA ARG A 46 -0.88 14.59 -3.12
C ARG A 46 -0.81 13.56 -2.01
N VAL A 47 -1.73 12.60 -2.01
CA VAL A 47 -1.85 11.56 -1.00
C VAL A 47 -2.00 10.19 -1.66
N VAL A 48 -1.24 9.23 -1.15
CA VAL A 48 -1.37 7.82 -1.46
C VAL A 48 -1.90 7.10 -0.23
N THR A 49 -2.98 6.37 -0.41
CA THR A 49 -3.61 5.58 0.65
C THR A 49 -3.33 4.10 0.40
N TRP A 50 -2.75 3.46 1.41
CA TRP A 50 -2.65 2.02 1.54
C TRP A 50 -3.60 1.61 2.65
N TYR A 51 -4.62 0.84 2.32
CA TYR A 51 -5.46 0.24 3.35
C TYR A 51 -5.49 -1.26 3.16
N GLU A 52 -5.53 -1.98 4.27
CA GLU A 52 -5.64 -3.42 4.27
C GLU A 52 -7.07 -3.85 4.64
N GLU A 53 -7.60 -4.81 3.86
CA GLU A 53 -8.89 -5.45 4.06
C GLU A 53 -8.74 -6.93 3.68
N ASP A 54 -8.98 -7.82 4.66
CA ASP A 54 -8.88 -9.28 4.51
C ASP A 54 -7.58 -9.77 3.82
N ASP A 55 -6.44 -9.31 4.32
CA ASP A 55 -5.08 -9.57 3.82
C ASP A 55 -4.82 -9.11 2.37
N VAL A 56 -5.69 -8.23 1.84
CA VAL A 56 -5.51 -7.54 0.58
C VAL A 56 -5.16 -6.08 0.86
N ILE A 57 -4.07 -5.60 0.27
CA ILE A 57 -3.61 -4.22 0.38
C ILE A 57 -4.12 -3.44 -0.82
N CYS A 58 -5.08 -2.57 -0.59
CA CYS A 58 -5.66 -1.69 -1.59
C CYS A 58 -4.87 -0.39 -1.67
N PHE A 59 -4.44 -0.05 -2.88
CA PHE A 59 -3.77 1.20 -3.21
C PHE A 59 -4.75 2.16 -3.87
N ARG A 60 -4.82 3.38 -3.35
CA ARG A 60 -5.57 4.47 -3.96
C ARG A 60 -4.73 5.73 -3.99
N HIS A 61 -4.87 6.51 -5.05
CA HIS A 61 -4.07 7.71 -5.28
C HIS A 61 -4.99 8.92 -5.47
N HIS A 62 -4.82 9.92 -4.61
CA HIS A 62 -5.68 11.09 -4.57
C HIS A 62 -4.88 12.39 -4.46
N THR A 63 -5.46 13.49 -4.91
CA THR A 63 -5.08 14.83 -4.47
C THR A 63 -6.26 15.43 -3.71
N TYR A 64 -5.99 16.16 -2.63
CA TYR A 64 -7.03 16.86 -1.89
C TYR A 64 -6.97 18.37 -2.07
N LYS A 65 -8.13 19.02 -1.99
CA LYS A 65 -8.27 20.48 -1.94
C LYS A 65 -9.32 20.83 -0.89
N TYR A 66 -9.12 21.93 -0.19
CA TYR A 66 -10.13 22.50 0.70
C TYR A 66 -10.86 23.62 -0.04
N MET A 67 -12.16 23.49 -0.23
CA MET A 67 -13.06 24.56 -0.71
C MET A 67 -14.11 24.80 0.35
N ASP A 68 -14.25 26.04 0.83
CA ASP A 68 -15.25 26.43 1.85
C ASP A 68 -15.27 25.52 3.10
N LYS A 69 -14.09 25.15 3.60
CA LYS A 69 -13.86 24.20 4.73
C LYS A 69 -14.33 22.76 4.47
N LYS A 70 -14.72 22.43 3.24
CA LYS A 70 -15.00 21.05 2.80
C LYS A 70 -13.78 20.47 2.09
N LEU A 71 -13.49 19.20 2.39
CA LEU A 71 -12.41 18.45 1.75
C LEU A 71 -12.95 17.81 0.46
N GLU A 72 -12.39 18.20 -0.68
CA GLU A 72 -12.64 17.56 -1.96
C GLU A 72 -11.46 16.70 -2.37
N LEU A 73 -11.75 15.46 -2.77
CA LEU A 73 -10.75 14.50 -3.24
C LEU A 73 -10.90 14.32 -4.75
N THR A 74 -9.77 14.38 -5.45
CA THR A 74 -9.68 14.01 -6.86
C THR A 74 -8.87 12.73 -6.96
N GLU A 75 -9.50 11.66 -7.44
CA GLU A 75 -8.79 10.41 -7.72
C GLU A 75 -7.93 10.56 -8.97
N HIS A 76 -6.73 10.01 -8.89
CA HIS A 76 -5.79 9.89 -9.99
C HIS A 76 -5.51 8.40 -10.21
N GLY A 77 -5.11 8.02 -11.42
CA GLY A 77 -4.72 6.63 -11.66
C GLY A 77 -3.42 6.24 -10.92
N PRO A 78 -2.98 4.99 -11.01
CA PRO A 78 -3.78 3.75 -11.07
C PRO A 78 -4.32 3.36 -9.69
N SER A 79 -5.43 2.64 -9.66
CA SER A 79 -6.01 2.02 -8.45
C SER A 79 -5.88 0.51 -8.59
N PHE A 80 -5.30 -0.16 -7.61
CA PHE A 80 -5.07 -1.59 -7.65
C PHE A 80 -5.07 -2.19 -6.25
N ASP A 81 -5.29 -3.50 -6.20
CA ASP A 81 -5.33 -4.28 -4.99
C ASP A 81 -4.24 -5.36 -5.05
N LEU A 82 -3.45 -5.47 -3.98
CA LEU A 82 -2.28 -6.35 -3.90
C LEU A 82 -2.50 -7.42 -2.83
N ARG A 83 -2.05 -8.64 -3.10
CA ARG A 83 -1.90 -9.67 -2.07
C ARG A 83 -0.42 -10.01 -1.90
N LEU A 84 0.05 -10.03 -0.66
CA LEU A 84 1.42 -10.41 -0.36
C LEU A 84 1.61 -11.92 -0.61
N TYR A 85 2.56 -12.25 -1.50
CA TYR A 85 2.87 -13.65 -1.81
C TYR A 85 4.16 -14.13 -1.15
N LYS A 86 5.26 -13.38 -1.28
CA LYS A 86 6.58 -13.79 -0.79
C LYS A 86 7.41 -12.57 -0.44
N ILE A 87 8.18 -12.66 0.64
CA ILE A 87 9.23 -11.72 1.01
C ILE A 87 10.52 -12.52 1.14
N TRP A 88 11.57 -12.10 0.43
CA TRP A 88 12.92 -12.64 0.57
C TRP A 88 13.91 -11.51 0.79
N ARG A 89 15.07 -11.85 1.37
CA ARG A 89 16.13 -10.90 1.70
C ARG A 89 17.20 -10.95 0.62
N GLY A 90 17.08 -10.09 -0.37
CA GLY A 90 18.06 -9.99 -1.44
C GLY A 90 17.50 -9.24 -2.66
N PRO A 91 18.37 -8.93 -3.63
CA PRO A 91 17.94 -8.37 -4.90
C PRO A 91 17.15 -9.42 -5.72
N LEU A 92 16.40 -8.95 -6.74
CA LEU A 92 15.56 -9.82 -7.57
C LEU A 92 16.34 -10.93 -8.28
N HIS A 93 17.59 -10.67 -8.70
CA HIS A 93 18.41 -11.63 -9.47
C HIS A 93 18.95 -12.80 -8.63
N GLU A 94 18.90 -12.71 -7.30
CA GLU A 94 19.37 -13.75 -6.38
C GLU A 94 18.21 -14.51 -5.72
N GLU A 95 17.00 -14.46 -6.28
CA GLU A 95 15.81 -15.05 -5.67
C GLU A 95 15.99 -16.53 -5.28
N ALA A 96 16.73 -17.30 -6.07
CA ALA A 96 16.95 -18.74 -5.83
C ALA A 96 17.83 -19.05 -4.62
N THR A 97 18.72 -18.12 -4.24
CA THR A 97 19.70 -18.32 -3.16
C THR A 97 19.36 -17.48 -1.93
N ALA A 98 18.55 -16.43 -2.10
CA ALA A 98 18.17 -15.52 -1.02
C ALA A 98 17.29 -16.20 0.04
N ASP A 99 17.54 -15.82 1.29
CA ASP A 99 16.75 -16.29 2.43
C ASP A 99 15.30 -15.80 2.35
N ILE A 100 14.35 -16.73 2.47
CA ILE A 100 12.92 -16.43 2.50
C ILE A 100 12.55 -15.93 3.91
N GLU A 101 12.07 -14.69 3.99
CA GLU A 101 11.58 -14.08 5.23
C GLU A 101 10.13 -14.53 5.51
N TRP A 102 9.28 -14.52 4.49
CA TRP A 102 7.89 -14.96 4.60
C TRP A 102 7.34 -15.46 3.26
N VAL A 103 6.42 -16.42 3.29
CA VAL A 103 5.74 -16.94 2.10
C VAL A 103 4.29 -17.30 2.40
N TYR A 104 3.39 -16.94 1.49
CA TYR A 104 1.99 -17.31 1.54
C TYR A 104 1.82 -18.78 1.15
N ARG A 105 1.22 -19.58 2.06
CA ARG A 105 1.00 -21.02 1.86
C ARG A 105 -0.49 -21.32 1.74
N PRO A 106 -1.09 -21.32 0.55
CA PRO A 106 -2.54 -21.45 0.37
C PRO A 106 -3.07 -22.83 0.79
N TYR A 107 -2.28 -23.89 0.62
CA TYR A 107 -2.71 -25.27 0.82
C TYR A 107 -2.68 -25.76 2.29
N MET A 108 -2.49 -24.86 3.27
CA MET A 108 -2.62 -25.23 4.68
C MET A 108 -4.04 -24.96 5.16
N ASN A 109 -4.67 -25.94 5.83
CA ASN A 109 -6.05 -25.87 6.30
C ASN A 109 -6.38 -24.64 7.18
N THR A 110 -5.37 -24.09 7.88
CA THR A 110 -5.55 -22.92 8.74
C THR A 110 -5.32 -21.58 8.04
N THR A 111 -4.79 -21.56 6.81
CA THR A 111 -4.38 -20.31 6.13
C THR A 111 -5.56 -19.38 5.92
N PHE A 112 -6.70 -19.90 5.45
CA PHE A 112 -7.90 -19.09 5.18
C PHE A 112 -8.47 -18.40 6.44
N LYS A 113 -8.20 -18.93 7.64
CA LYS A 113 -8.71 -18.39 8.90
C LYS A 113 -7.79 -17.35 9.53
N ARG A 114 -6.55 -17.25 9.06
CA ARG A 114 -5.52 -16.39 9.66
C ARG A 114 -5.49 -15.06 8.93
N ARG A 115 -5.37 -13.97 9.70
CA ARG A 115 -4.99 -12.66 9.20
C ARG A 115 -3.49 -12.47 9.42
N PHE A 116 -2.75 -12.17 8.36
CA PHE A 116 -1.30 -12.06 8.41
C PHE A 116 -0.83 -10.61 8.56
N LEU A 117 -1.55 -9.67 7.95
CA LEU A 117 -1.13 -8.27 7.85
C LEU A 117 -1.69 -7.38 8.97
N SER A 118 -2.86 -7.69 9.50
CA SER A 118 -3.49 -6.97 10.60
C SER A 118 -3.76 -7.86 11.81
N GLU A 119 -3.58 -7.26 12.98
CA GLU A 119 -4.01 -7.82 14.26
C GLU A 119 -5.24 -7.04 14.74
N PRO A 120 -6.23 -7.71 15.38
CA PRO A 120 -7.32 -7.01 16.00
C PRO A 120 -6.77 -6.08 17.09
N PRO A 121 -7.37 -4.90 17.30
CA PRO A 121 -6.97 -4.02 18.40
C PRO A 121 -7.07 -4.82 19.71
N SER A 122 -5.98 -4.82 20.48
CA SER A 122 -6.00 -5.41 21.82
C SER A 122 -7.05 -4.69 22.67
N PRO A 123 -7.88 -5.43 23.43
CA PRO A 123 -8.88 -4.84 24.32
C PRO A 123 -8.24 -3.98 25.42
#